data_AF-A0A7S2CI04-F1
#
_entry.id   AF-A0A7S2CI04-F1
#
_cell.length_a   1.000
_cell.length_b   1.000
_cell.length_c   1.000
_cell.angle_alpha   90.00
_cell.angle_beta   90.00
_cell.angle_gamma   90.00
#
_symmetry.space_group_name_H-M   'P 1'
#
loop_
_entity.id
_entity.type
_entity.pdbx_description
1 polymer ?
#
loop_
_entity_poly.entity_id
_entity_poly.type
_entity_poly.pdbx_seq_one_letter_code
_entity_poly.pdbx_strand_id
1 'polypeptide(L)'
;MDRELAEALVAKLETAGAIDSKGALSYSCAEDREVITKIIVDLEPSLAHSRAYVERITASVIRASYLNLYKVLGDNLDETTYLSIVRNKILVDVQGKDVLMQIFSSCVLIKTGQVEGPFLEFIQRVCAKKKGNEGGDSCHGENDGSVTKCDAADEVYLKPGCGGFGIRNFLTLFLSIEVSKSLAEKAAAEALADPVLRDKGIALAERKIAILTEQLEESNPILSMITDCMTAEGAATDGGRVEEAKAWALKKVSANQALKVCSMKYNAMMVALQDEDR
;
A
#
# COMPACT_ATOMS: atom_id res chain seq x y z
N MET A 1 -16.99 -18.35 16.81
CA MET A 1 -18.23 -18.14 16.04
C MET A 1 -18.44 -19.37 15.20
N ASP A 2 -19.62 -19.96 15.26
CA ASP A 2 -19.99 -21.08 14.38
C ASP A 2 -20.13 -20.57 12.93
N ARG A 3 -19.92 -21.44 11.95
CA ARG A 3 -19.96 -21.12 10.52
C ARG A 3 -21.33 -20.60 10.10
N GLU A 4 -22.41 -21.21 10.58
CA GLU A 4 -23.78 -20.78 10.27
C GLU A 4 -24.05 -19.34 10.74
N LEU A 5 -23.58 -18.98 11.93
CA LEU A 5 -23.70 -17.62 12.46
C LEU A 5 -22.85 -16.62 11.66
N ALA A 6 -21.68 -17.03 11.18
CA ALA A 6 -20.83 -16.21 10.33
C ALA A 6 -21.51 -15.90 8.99
N GLU A 7 -22.08 -16.92 8.34
CA GLU A 7 -22.80 -16.79 7.07
C GLU A 7 -24.05 -15.91 7.23
N ALA A 8 -24.81 -16.09 8.32
CA ALA A 8 -25.95 -15.25 8.65
C ALA A 8 -25.56 -13.78 8.90
N LEU A 9 -24.41 -13.54 9.55
CA LEU A 9 -23.90 -12.18 9.78
C LEU A 9 -23.50 -11.49 8.48
N VAL A 10 -22.82 -12.20 7.57
CA VAL A 10 -22.47 -11.66 6.25
C VAL A 10 -23.73 -11.28 5.48
N ALA A 11 -24.74 -12.16 5.43
CA ALA A 11 -26.01 -11.87 4.75
C ALA A 11 -26.75 -10.66 5.36
N LYS A 12 -26.70 -10.51 6.69
CA LYS A 12 -27.31 -9.38 7.40
C LYS A 12 -26.58 -8.07 7.11
N LEU A 13 -25.24 -8.09 7.09
CA LEU A 13 -24.41 -6.94 6.72
C LEU A 13 -24.69 -6.50 5.28
N GLU A 14 -24.87 -7.44 4.35
CA GLU A 14 -25.17 -7.14 2.95
C GLU A 14 -26.57 -6.53 2.81
N THR A 15 -27.57 -7.12 3.47
CA THR A 15 -28.95 -6.59 3.48
C THR A 15 -29.03 -5.18 4.08
N ALA A 16 -28.18 -4.90 5.08
CA ALA A 16 -28.08 -3.58 5.70
C ALA A 16 -27.28 -2.57 4.86
N GLY A 17 -26.71 -2.97 3.72
CA GLY A 17 -25.85 -2.14 2.88
C GLY A 17 -24.49 -1.83 3.52
N ALA A 18 -24.10 -2.56 4.56
CA ALA A 18 -22.81 -2.39 5.22
C ALA A 18 -21.67 -3.01 4.40
N ILE A 19 -21.92 -4.12 3.71
CA ILE A 19 -21.00 -4.72 2.74
C ILE A 19 -21.65 -4.76 1.35
N ASP A 20 -20.83 -4.73 0.29
CA ASP A 20 -21.30 -4.92 -1.09
C ASP A 20 -21.48 -6.42 -1.45
N SER A 21 -21.96 -6.69 -2.67
CA SER A 21 -22.18 -8.05 -3.19
C SER A 21 -20.89 -8.86 -3.38
N LYS A 22 -19.73 -8.23 -3.21
CA LYS A 22 -18.40 -8.88 -3.20
C LYS A 22 -17.86 -9.04 -1.78
N GLY A 23 -18.63 -8.66 -0.77
CA GLY A 23 -18.27 -8.74 0.65
C GLY A 23 -17.35 -7.61 1.13
N ALA A 24 -17.16 -6.54 0.35
CA ALA A 24 -16.36 -5.40 0.76
C ALA A 24 -17.15 -4.47 1.68
N LEU A 25 -16.61 -4.18 2.86
CA LEU A 25 -17.21 -3.28 3.83
C LEU A 25 -17.17 -1.82 3.33
N SER A 26 -18.33 -1.16 3.37
CA SER A 26 -18.47 0.27 3.09
C SER A 26 -17.70 1.11 4.10
N TYR A 27 -16.94 2.10 3.63
CA TYR A 27 -16.15 2.99 4.49
C TYR A 27 -17.02 3.78 5.47
N SER A 28 -18.21 4.22 5.06
CA SER A 28 -19.12 4.94 5.96
C SER A 28 -19.59 4.06 7.12
N CYS A 29 -19.74 2.76 6.88
CA CYS A 29 -20.11 1.79 7.91
C CYS A 29 -18.91 1.34 8.76
N ALA A 30 -17.71 1.32 8.18
CA ALA A 30 -16.48 1.01 8.92
C ALA A 30 -16.10 2.11 9.93
N GLU A 31 -16.39 3.37 9.62
CA GLU A 31 -16.20 4.51 10.53
C GLU A 31 -17.25 4.57 11.64
N ASP A 32 -18.47 4.06 11.36
CA ASP A 32 -19.57 4.01 12.32
C ASP A 32 -19.67 2.63 12.99
N ARG A 33 -18.83 2.45 14.02
CA ARG A 33 -18.82 1.27 14.89
C ARG A 33 -20.20 0.91 15.45
N GLU A 34 -21.05 1.90 15.71
CA GLU A 34 -22.36 1.67 16.32
C GLU A 34 -23.31 0.97 15.35
N VAL A 35 -23.24 1.30 14.06
CA VAL A 35 -24.02 0.64 13.01
C VAL A 35 -23.70 -0.85 12.94
N ILE A 36 -22.41 -1.21 12.90
CA ILE A 36 -21.98 -2.62 12.84
C ILE A 36 -22.37 -3.36 14.13
N THR A 37 -22.17 -2.73 15.28
CA THR A 37 -22.54 -3.27 16.58
C THR A 37 -24.04 -3.55 16.66
N LYS A 38 -24.87 -2.62 16.17
CA LYS A 38 -26.32 -2.77 16.12
C LYS A 38 -26.73 -3.93 15.21
N ILE A 39 -26.13 -4.07 14.03
CA ILE A 39 -26.40 -5.19 13.12
C ILE A 39 -26.09 -6.54 13.78
N ILE A 40 -24.98 -6.63 14.51
CA ILE A 40 -24.58 -7.85 15.23
C ILE A 40 -25.58 -8.18 16.35
N VAL A 41 -26.00 -7.18 17.13
CA VAL A 41 -26.97 -7.37 18.22
C VAL A 41 -28.38 -7.70 17.69
N ASP A 42 -28.79 -7.09 16.58
CA ASP A 42 -30.09 -7.36 15.93
C ASP A 42 -30.14 -8.78 15.34
N LEU A 43 -29.01 -9.33 14.93
CA LEU A 43 -28.91 -10.70 14.43
C LEU A 43 -29.04 -11.73 15.56
N GLU A 44 -28.35 -11.51 16.67
CA GLU A 44 -28.36 -12.40 17.83
C GLU A 44 -28.52 -11.60 19.12
N PRO A 45 -29.77 -11.31 19.52
CA PRO A 45 -30.07 -10.50 20.72
C PRO A 45 -29.49 -11.10 22.01
N SER A 46 -29.25 -12.41 22.05
CA SER A 46 -28.63 -13.05 23.22
C SER A 46 -27.20 -12.55 23.46
N LEU A 47 -26.48 -12.11 22.42
CA LEU A 47 -25.13 -11.54 22.52
C LEU A 47 -25.10 -10.15 23.17
N ALA A 48 -26.24 -9.46 23.30
CA ALA A 48 -26.31 -8.13 23.92
C ALA A 48 -25.74 -8.08 25.35
N HIS A 49 -25.82 -9.21 26.06
CA HIS A 49 -25.31 -9.34 27.42
C HIS A 49 -23.78 -9.53 27.49
N SER A 50 -23.14 -9.84 26.36
CA SER A 50 -21.69 -10.08 26.25
C SER A 50 -21.01 -8.98 25.46
N ARG A 51 -20.90 -7.79 26.08
CA ARG A 51 -20.27 -6.61 25.46
C ARG A 51 -18.88 -6.90 24.88
N ALA A 52 -18.07 -7.68 25.60
CA ALA A 52 -16.72 -8.02 25.14
C ALA A 52 -16.73 -8.93 23.89
N TYR A 53 -17.74 -9.79 23.74
CA TYR A 53 -17.85 -10.66 22.57
C TYR A 53 -18.34 -9.89 21.34
N VAL A 54 -19.35 -9.02 21.53
CA VAL A 54 -19.84 -8.12 20.47
C VAL A 54 -18.70 -7.22 19.98
N GLU A 55 -17.95 -6.60 20.89
CA GLU A 55 -16.82 -5.74 20.52
C GLU A 55 -15.77 -6.48 19.68
N ARG A 56 -15.47 -7.74 20.04
CA ARG A 56 -14.52 -8.56 19.26
C ARG A 56 -15.01 -8.85 17.85
N ILE A 57 -16.30 -9.11 17.68
CA ILE A 57 -16.89 -9.35 16.35
C ILE A 57 -16.86 -8.04 15.55
N THR A 58 -17.33 -6.93 16.14
CA THR A 58 -17.28 -5.60 15.51
C THR A 58 -15.88 -5.25 15.05
N ALA A 59 -14.87 -5.38 15.91
CA ALA A 59 -13.47 -5.13 15.56
C ALA A 59 -12.97 -6.06 14.44
N SER A 60 -13.43 -7.32 14.39
CA SER A 60 -13.05 -8.25 13.33
C SER A 60 -13.65 -7.87 11.98
N VAL A 61 -14.92 -7.45 11.96
CA VAL A 61 -15.62 -6.98 10.76
C VAL A 61 -14.94 -5.71 10.22
N ILE A 62 -14.68 -4.72 11.09
CA ILE A 62 -14.03 -3.47 10.69
C ILE A 62 -12.60 -3.74 10.19
N ARG A 63 -11.82 -4.58 10.88
CA ARG A 63 -10.46 -4.95 10.48
C ARG A 63 -10.39 -5.63 9.11
N ALA A 64 -11.45 -6.32 8.68
CA ALA A 64 -11.50 -6.90 7.34
C ALA A 64 -11.25 -5.85 6.24
N SER A 65 -11.65 -4.60 6.45
CA SER A 65 -11.45 -3.49 5.49
C SER A 65 -9.99 -3.09 5.29
N TYR A 66 -9.11 -3.37 6.25
CA TYR A 66 -7.69 -3.01 6.20
C TYR A 66 -6.77 -4.20 6.56
N LEU A 67 -7.27 -5.43 6.49
CA LEU A 67 -6.57 -6.63 6.97
C LEU A 67 -5.19 -6.83 6.34
N ASN A 68 -5.06 -6.55 5.05
CA ASN A 68 -3.79 -6.68 4.34
C ASN A 68 -2.75 -5.68 4.86
N LEU A 69 -3.15 -4.43 5.14
CA LEU A 69 -2.27 -3.44 5.75
C LEU A 69 -1.93 -3.84 7.19
N TYR A 70 -2.90 -4.29 7.97
CA TYR A 70 -2.67 -4.74 9.35
C TYR A 70 -1.70 -5.93 9.43
N LYS A 71 -1.74 -6.87 8.46
CA LYS A 71 -0.76 -7.97 8.40
C LYS A 71 0.68 -7.50 8.22
N VAL A 72 0.89 -6.36 7.58
CA VAL A 72 2.21 -5.80 7.30
C VAL A 72 2.65 -4.85 8.43
N LEU A 73 1.76 -3.98 8.87
CA LEU A 73 2.05 -2.87 9.78
C LEU A 73 1.73 -3.20 11.25
N GLY A 74 0.92 -4.21 11.52
CA GLY A 74 0.55 -4.63 12.87
C GLY A 74 -0.01 -3.49 13.73
N ASP A 75 0.49 -3.37 14.95
CA ASP A 75 0.03 -2.34 15.90
C ASP A 75 0.83 -1.02 15.79
N ASN A 76 1.59 -0.82 14.70
CA ASN A 76 2.34 0.44 14.50
C ASN A 76 1.42 1.62 14.18
N LEU A 77 0.18 1.38 13.74
CA LEU A 77 -0.84 2.38 13.45
C LEU A 77 -2.13 2.03 14.19
N ASP A 78 -2.90 3.04 14.55
CA ASP A 78 -4.25 2.83 15.09
C ASP A 78 -5.28 2.55 13.98
N GLU A 79 -6.43 2.02 14.37
CA GLU A 79 -7.52 1.69 13.45
C GLU A 79 -8.02 2.91 12.66
N THR A 80 -8.06 4.09 13.29
CA THR A 80 -8.46 5.34 12.64
C THR A 80 -7.51 5.69 11.49
N THR A 81 -6.21 5.49 11.69
CA THR A 81 -5.19 5.71 10.66
C THR A 81 -5.31 4.67 9.54
N TYR A 82 -5.53 3.40 9.87
CA TYR A 82 -5.78 2.37 8.84
C TYR A 82 -6.98 2.70 7.97
N LEU A 83 -8.11 3.04 8.57
CA LEU A 83 -9.32 3.44 7.84
C LEU A 83 -9.06 4.67 6.97
N SER A 84 -8.31 5.65 7.49
CA SER A 84 -7.91 6.85 6.73
C SER A 84 -7.04 6.49 5.53
N ILE A 85 -6.10 5.55 5.67
CA ILE A 85 -5.25 5.08 4.58
C ILE A 85 -6.09 4.45 3.47
N VAL A 86 -6.97 3.50 3.83
CA VAL A 86 -7.78 2.80 2.84
C VAL A 86 -8.78 3.75 2.17
N ARG A 87 -9.47 4.60 2.95
CA ARG A 87 -10.46 5.57 2.44
C ARG A 87 -9.85 6.55 1.45
N ASN A 88 -8.68 7.11 1.77
CA ASN A 88 -8.00 8.10 0.94
C ASN A 88 -7.09 7.48 -0.12
N LYS A 89 -7.04 6.14 -0.21
CA LYS A 89 -6.19 5.40 -1.15
C LYS A 89 -4.70 5.78 -1.01
N ILE A 90 -4.26 5.95 0.23
CA ILE A 90 -2.86 6.24 0.55
C ILE A 90 -2.04 4.97 0.29
N LEU A 91 -0.97 5.12 -0.47
CA LEU A 91 -0.01 4.04 -0.69
C LEU A 91 0.92 3.94 0.51
N VAL A 92 1.23 2.72 0.92
CA VAL A 92 2.08 2.47 2.10
C VAL A 92 3.26 1.62 1.70
N ASP A 93 4.46 2.13 1.95
CA ASP A 93 5.71 1.41 1.81
C ASP A 93 6.37 1.20 3.18
N VAL A 94 6.94 0.02 3.43
CA VAL A 94 7.54 -0.33 4.73
C VAL A 94 8.99 -0.76 4.57
N GLN A 95 9.92 0.00 5.12
CA GLN A 95 11.34 -0.31 5.06
C GLN A 95 11.86 -0.63 6.46
N GLY A 96 12.01 -1.92 6.77
CA GLY A 96 12.32 -2.38 8.11
C GLY A 96 11.20 -2.06 9.10
N LYS A 97 11.41 -1.08 9.98
CA LYS A 97 10.41 -0.58 10.94
C LYS A 97 9.86 0.81 10.59
N ASP A 98 10.39 1.42 9.53
CA ASP A 98 9.97 2.74 9.08
C ASP A 98 8.85 2.60 8.05
N VAL A 99 7.89 3.51 8.10
CA VAL A 99 6.73 3.53 7.20
C VAL A 99 6.73 4.82 6.39
N LEU A 100 6.50 4.69 5.09
CA LEU A 100 6.29 5.78 4.16
C LEU A 100 4.87 5.71 3.63
N MET A 101 4.12 6.78 3.85
CA MET A 101 2.76 6.96 3.32
C MET A 101 2.82 7.99 2.20
N GLN A 102 2.23 7.67 1.04
CA GLN A 102 2.29 8.48 -0.18
C GLN A 102 0.93 8.59 -0.84
N ILE A 103 0.60 9.77 -1.36
CA ILE A 103 -0.55 9.98 -2.25
C ILE A 103 -0.17 10.98 -3.34
N PHE A 104 -0.68 10.74 -4.55
CA PHE A 104 -0.37 11.54 -5.73
C PHE A 104 -1.62 12.29 -6.21
N SER A 105 -1.45 13.56 -6.59
CA SER A 105 -2.52 14.31 -7.26
C SER A 105 -2.62 13.93 -8.73
N SER A 106 -3.73 14.30 -9.37
CA SER A 106 -3.73 14.46 -10.83
C SER A 106 -2.80 15.60 -11.26
N CYS A 107 -2.53 15.70 -12.56
CA CYS A 107 -1.79 16.84 -13.12
C CYS A 107 -2.43 18.17 -12.68
N VAL A 108 -1.64 19.06 -12.08
CA VAL A 108 -2.11 20.36 -11.58
C VAL A 108 -2.14 21.43 -12.67
N LEU A 109 -1.45 21.22 -13.79
CA LEU A 109 -1.51 22.09 -14.96
C LEU A 109 -2.19 21.39 -16.15
N ILE A 110 -2.86 22.19 -16.97
CA ILE A 110 -3.56 21.74 -18.19
C ILE A 110 -2.55 21.16 -19.18
N LYS A 111 -2.83 19.95 -19.67
CA LYS A 111 -2.06 19.29 -20.72
C LYS A 111 -2.00 20.19 -21.96
N THR A 112 -0.80 20.51 -22.43
CA THR A 112 -0.63 20.85 -23.85
C THR A 112 -0.37 19.53 -24.58
N GLY A 113 -0.80 19.39 -25.84
CA GLY A 113 -0.85 18.10 -26.55
C GLY A 113 0.49 17.35 -26.74
N GLN A 114 1.60 17.87 -26.20
CA GLN A 114 2.93 17.30 -26.33
C GLN A 114 3.69 17.14 -24.99
N VAL A 115 3.14 17.61 -23.85
CA VAL A 115 3.85 17.57 -22.56
C VAL A 115 2.88 17.21 -21.44
N GLU A 116 3.22 16.21 -20.62
CA GLU A 116 2.51 15.92 -19.38
C GLU A 116 2.73 17.04 -18.36
N GLY A 117 1.64 17.53 -17.76
CA GLY A 117 1.72 18.55 -16.72
C GLY A 117 2.25 17.98 -15.40
N PRO A 118 2.88 18.81 -14.54
CA PRO A 118 3.36 18.37 -13.24
C PRO A 118 2.21 17.87 -12.36
N PHE A 119 2.52 16.97 -11.43
CA PHE A 119 1.66 16.53 -10.34
C PHE A 119 2.35 16.74 -9.00
N LEU A 120 1.61 16.61 -7.91
CA LEU A 120 2.14 16.70 -6.55
C LEU A 120 2.16 15.32 -5.91
N GLU A 121 3.24 15.03 -5.18
CA GLU A 121 3.35 13.90 -4.27
C GLU A 121 3.31 14.43 -2.83
N PHE A 122 2.37 13.92 -2.04
CA PHE A 122 2.29 14.20 -0.62
C PHE A 122 2.80 12.97 0.13
N ILE A 123 3.79 13.17 1.01
CA ILE A 123 4.41 12.09 1.77
C ILE A 123 4.33 12.35 3.27
N GLN A 124 4.18 11.27 4.04
CA GLN A 124 4.37 11.27 5.48
C GLN A 124 5.26 10.09 5.86
N ARG A 125 6.24 10.35 6.73
CA ARG A 125 7.20 9.34 7.19
C ARG A 125 6.97 9.08 8.67
N VAL A 126 6.83 7.80 9.03
CA VAL A 126 6.77 7.34 10.41
C VAL A 126 8.04 6.54 10.67
N CYS A 127 8.98 7.15 11.38
CA CYS A 127 10.25 6.50 11.70
C CYS A 127 10.15 5.75 13.01
N ALA A 128 10.73 4.55 13.04
CA ALA A 128 10.96 3.87 14.29
C ALA A 128 11.83 4.77 15.18
N LYS A 129 11.39 4.99 16.42
CA LYS A 129 12.22 5.68 17.41
C LYS A 129 13.54 4.93 17.49
N LYS A 130 14.67 5.64 17.34
CA LYS A 130 15.95 5.11 17.81
C LYS A 130 15.72 4.75 19.28
N LYS A 131 15.89 3.48 19.65
CA LYS A 131 16.25 3.19 21.04
C LYS A 131 17.49 4.02 21.26
N GLY A 132 17.42 5.00 22.16
CA GLY A 132 18.57 5.82 22.51
C GLY A 132 19.77 4.90 22.65
N ASN A 133 20.85 5.21 21.95
CA ASN A 133 22.10 4.53 22.21
C ASN A 133 22.38 4.71 23.70
N GLU A 134 22.32 3.63 24.47
CA GLU A 134 23.23 3.47 25.59
C GLU A 134 24.64 3.50 24.98
N GLY A 135 25.27 4.68 24.99
CA GLY A 135 26.63 4.88 24.48
C GLY A 135 26.70 5.60 23.13
N GLY A 136 26.86 6.92 23.19
CA GLY A 136 27.12 7.73 21.99
C GLY A 136 27.06 9.22 22.28
N ASP A 137 27.69 9.65 23.37
CA ASP A 137 27.99 11.04 23.65
C ASP A 137 28.85 11.58 22.48
N SER A 138 28.21 12.26 21.54
CA SER A 138 28.88 12.94 20.43
C SER A 138 28.32 14.35 20.29
N CYS A 139 28.22 15.02 21.44
CA CYS A 139 28.34 16.46 21.51
C CYS A 139 29.82 16.83 21.32
N HIS A 140 30.36 16.67 20.11
CA HIS A 140 31.63 17.30 19.75
C HIS A 140 31.37 18.78 19.43
N GLY A 141 31.18 19.57 20.48
CA GLY A 141 31.44 21.00 20.43
C GLY A 141 32.94 21.21 20.64
N GLU A 142 33.63 21.70 19.62
CA GLU A 142 35.01 22.16 19.76
C GLU A 142 35.10 23.26 20.84
N ASN A 143 36.22 23.25 21.55
CA ASN A 143 36.54 24.09 22.70
C ASN A 143 36.34 25.59 22.43
N ASP A 144 35.25 26.16 22.93
CA ASP A 144 35.19 27.56 23.34
C ASP A 144 34.15 27.72 24.45
N GLY A 145 34.62 27.63 25.71
CA GLY A 145 34.16 28.37 26.91
C GLY A 145 32.67 28.53 27.24
N SER A 146 31.76 27.96 26.46
CA SER A 146 30.33 28.15 26.49
C SER A 146 29.71 26.87 27.02
N VAL A 147 29.38 26.88 28.31
CA VAL A 147 28.55 25.87 28.93
C VAL A 147 27.18 25.93 28.25
N THR A 148 27.04 25.18 27.16
CA THR A 148 25.75 24.99 26.52
C THR A 148 25.07 23.90 27.32
N LYS A 149 24.22 24.34 28.24
CA LYS A 149 23.25 23.49 28.93
C LYS A 149 22.52 22.66 27.89
N CYS A 150 22.68 21.34 27.95
CA CYS A 150 21.80 20.37 27.30
C CYS A 150 20.46 20.35 28.07
N ASP A 151 19.77 21.49 28.09
CA ASP A 151 18.44 21.61 28.67
C ASP A 151 17.40 21.45 27.56
N ALA A 152 16.56 20.43 27.72
CA ALA A 152 15.24 20.25 27.13
C ALA A 152 15.12 19.73 25.68
N ALA A 153 14.23 18.73 25.58
CA ALA A 153 13.69 18.05 24.40
C ALA A 153 14.64 17.08 23.68
N ASP A 154 14.36 15.79 23.87
CA ASP A 154 14.49 14.76 22.83
C ASP A 154 13.77 15.28 21.55
N GLU A 155 14.38 16.21 20.81
CA GLU A 155 13.95 16.51 19.46
C GLU A 155 14.23 15.26 18.64
N VAL A 156 13.17 14.48 18.40
CA VAL A 156 13.19 13.27 17.59
C VAL A 156 13.56 13.67 16.16
N TYR A 157 14.85 13.77 15.89
CA TYR A 157 15.36 14.06 14.56
C TYR A 157 14.96 12.91 13.63
N LEU A 158 14.05 13.19 12.69
CA LEU A 158 13.65 12.22 11.68
C LEU A 158 14.81 12.03 10.71
N LYS A 159 15.31 10.79 10.59
CA LYS A 159 16.37 10.46 9.63
C LYS A 159 15.89 10.82 8.20
N PRO A 160 16.66 11.60 7.41
CA PRO A 160 16.33 11.85 6.02
C PRO A 160 16.15 10.52 5.26
N GLY A 161 15.07 10.41 4.47
CA GLY A 161 14.77 9.20 3.70
C GLY A 161 14.23 8.01 4.50
N CYS A 162 13.89 8.18 5.78
CA CYS A 162 13.27 7.16 6.61
C CYS A 162 11.95 6.61 6.01
N GLY A 163 11.85 5.30 5.84
CA GLY A 163 10.73 4.65 5.12
C GLY A 163 10.93 4.56 3.60
N GLY A 164 12.05 5.06 3.07
CA GLY A 164 12.43 4.89 1.67
C GLY A 164 11.88 5.95 0.72
N PHE A 165 11.71 5.61 -0.55
CA PHE A 165 11.15 6.50 -1.57
C PHE A 165 9.90 5.92 -2.25
N GLY A 166 9.36 4.81 -1.76
CA GLY A 166 8.13 4.26 -2.32
C GLY A 166 8.35 3.49 -3.61
N ILE A 167 9.53 2.91 -3.83
CA ILE A 167 9.84 2.28 -5.13
C ILE A 167 8.93 1.09 -5.43
N ARG A 168 8.41 0.41 -4.38
CA ARG A 168 7.38 -0.63 -4.52
C ARG A 168 5.99 -0.04 -4.84
N ASN A 169 5.68 1.11 -4.27
CA ASN A 169 4.45 1.85 -4.57
C ASN A 169 4.44 2.39 -6.00
N PHE A 170 5.60 2.71 -6.58
CA PHE A 170 5.70 3.26 -7.93
C PHE A 170 5.17 2.30 -8.99
N LEU A 171 5.67 1.06 -9.04
CA LEU A 171 5.17 0.05 -10.00
C LEU A 171 3.74 -0.40 -9.70
N THR A 172 3.37 -0.52 -8.42
CA THR A 172 1.98 -0.78 -8.03
C THR A 172 1.04 0.33 -8.50
N LEU A 173 1.46 1.59 -8.44
CA LEU A 173 0.67 2.74 -8.91
C LEU A 173 0.50 2.71 -10.43
N PHE A 174 1.58 2.58 -11.21
CA PHE A 174 1.47 2.54 -12.67
C PHE A 174 0.65 1.34 -13.16
N LEU A 175 0.91 0.15 -12.61
CA LEU A 175 0.18 -1.05 -13.00
C LEU A 175 -1.28 -1.01 -12.54
N SER A 176 -1.58 -0.46 -11.36
CA SER A 176 -2.97 -0.31 -10.90
C SER A 176 -3.78 0.70 -11.73
N ILE A 177 -3.14 1.76 -12.23
CA ILE A 177 -3.76 2.70 -13.18
C ILE A 177 -4.09 1.97 -14.50
N GLU A 178 -3.16 1.21 -15.06
CA GLU A 178 -3.38 0.48 -16.31
C GLU A 178 -4.39 -0.67 -16.15
N VAL A 179 -4.41 -1.35 -15.00
CA VAL A 179 -5.45 -2.34 -14.67
C VAL A 179 -6.81 -1.67 -14.54
N SER A 180 -6.88 -0.51 -13.87
CA SER A 180 -8.15 0.25 -13.74
C SER A 180 -8.68 0.70 -15.10
N LYS A 181 -7.79 1.13 -16.00
CA LYS A 181 -8.14 1.48 -17.38
C LYS A 181 -8.64 0.25 -18.15
N SER A 182 -7.96 -0.89 -18.03
CA SER A 182 -8.36 -2.14 -18.69
C SER A 182 -9.70 -2.66 -18.16
N LEU A 183 -9.99 -2.48 -16.87
CA LEU A 183 -11.30 -2.79 -16.28
C LEU A 183 -12.41 -1.87 -16.82
N ALA A 184 -12.12 -0.58 -17.02
CA ALA A 184 -13.06 0.34 -17.64
C ALA A 184 -13.32 -0.02 -19.12
N GLU A 185 -12.27 -0.42 -19.86
CA GLU A 185 -12.39 -0.94 -21.23
C GLU A 185 -13.27 -2.20 -21.27
N LYS A 186 -13.10 -3.13 -20.32
CA LYS A 186 -13.96 -4.32 -20.18
C LYS A 186 -15.43 -3.93 -19.96
N ALA A 187 -15.70 -3.04 -19.01
CA ALA A 187 -17.07 -2.59 -18.73
C ALA A 187 -17.71 -1.88 -19.94
N ALA A 188 -16.93 -1.10 -20.69
CA ALA A 188 -17.40 -0.48 -21.94
C ALA A 188 -17.70 -1.51 -23.02
N ALA A 189 -16.88 -2.56 -23.15
CA ALA A 189 -17.12 -3.66 -24.08
C ALA A 189 -18.40 -4.43 -23.71
N GLU A 190 -18.62 -4.73 -22.43
CA GLU A 190 -19.83 -5.40 -21.91
C GLU A 190 -21.13 -4.66 -22.27
N ALA A 191 -21.07 -3.33 -22.41
CA ALA A 191 -22.20 -2.49 -22.78
C ALA A 191 -22.49 -2.45 -24.30
N LEU A 192 -21.67 -3.07 -25.15
CA LEU A 192 -21.89 -3.12 -26.59
C LEU A 192 -23.08 -4.03 -26.95
N ALA A 193 -23.92 -3.54 -27.86
CA ALA A 193 -25.08 -4.29 -28.36
C ALA A 193 -24.70 -5.41 -29.35
N ASP A 194 -23.59 -5.24 -30.07
CA ASP A 194 -23.07 -6.25 -31.00
C ASP A 194 -22.34 -7.35 -30.21
N PRO A 195 -22.83 -8.60 -30.24
CA PRO A 195 -22.24 -9.69 -29.47
C PRO A 195 -20.81 -10.04 -29.92
N VAL A 196 -20.48 -9.89 -31.20
CA VAL A 196 -19.14 -10.20 -31.73
C VAL A 196 -18.13 -9.17 -31.24
N LEU A 197 -18.48 -7.88 -31.31
CA LEU A 197 -17.62 -6.80 -30.83
C LEU A 197 -17.49 -6.79 -29.30
N ARG A 198 -18.58 -7.10 -28.59
CA ARG A 198 -18.59 -7.28 -27.14
C ARG A 198 -17.61 -8.36 -26.71
N ASP A 199 -17.75 -9.56 -27.24
CA ASP A 199 -16.97 -10.72 -26.80
C ASP A 199 -15.47 -10.52 -27.15
N LYS A 200 -15.17 -9.94 -28.31
CA LYS A 200 -13.80 -9.54 -28.68
C LYS A 200 -13.22 -8.51 -27.70
N GLY A 201 -13.98 -7.46 -27.38
CA GLY A 201 -13.54 -6.40 -26.47
C GLY A 201 -13.31 -6.88 -25.04
N ILE A 202 -14.20 -7.76 -24.53
CA ILE A 202 -14.04 -8.38 -23.21
C ILE A 202 -12.77 -9.23 -23.18
N ALA A 203 -12.58 -10.12 -24.17
CA ALA A 203 -11.43 -11.02 -24.21
C ALA A 203 -10.10 -10.24 -24.28
N LEU A 204 -10.05 -9.15 -25.04
CA LEU A 204 -8.89 -8.27 -25.12
C LEU A 204 -8.59 -7.62 -23.76
N ALA A 205 -9.60 -7.04 -23.12
CA ALA A 205 -9.45 -6.38 -21.83
C ALA A 205 -9.03 -7.35 -20.72
N GLU A 206 -9.58 -8.57 -20.71
CA GLU A 206 -9.18 -9.62 -19.77
C GLU A 206 -7.71 -10.04 -19.95
N ARG A 207 -7.25 -10.17 -21.20
CA ARG A 207 -5.82 -10.45 -21.47
C ARG A 207 -4.91 -9.32 -21.01
N LYS A 208 -5.31 -8.05 -21.21
CA LYS A 208 -4.56 -6.89 -20.67
C LYS A 208 -4.47 -6.96 -19.14
N ILE A 209 -5.61 -7.20 -18.48
CA ILE A 209 -5.65 -7.34 -17.01
C ILE A 209 -4.71 -8.46 -16.56
N ALA A 210 -4.76 -9.63 -17.19
CA ALA A 210 -3.91 -10.76 -16.83
C ALA A 210 -2.42 -10.43 -16.97
N ILE A 211 -1.98 -9.88 -18.11
CA ILE A 211 -0.58 -9.50 -18.33
C ILE A 211 -0.09 -8.48 -17.29
N LEU A 212 -0.90 -7.46 -16.99
CA LEU A 212 -0.56 -6.42 -16.01
C LEU A 212 -0.51 -6.97 -14.57
N THR A 213 -1.43 -7.87 -14.22
CA THR A 213 -1.43 -8.55 -12.91
C THR A 213 -0.21 -9.45 -12.76
N GLU A 214 0.11 -10.26 -13.76
CA GLU A 214 1.31 -11.11 -13.75
C GLU A 214 2.60 -10.27 -13.65
N GLN A 215 2.67 -9.14 -14.36
CA GLN A 215 3.81 -8.22 -14.25
C GLN A 215 3.97 -7.70 -12.82
N LEU A 216 2.87 -7.35 -12.17
CA LEU A 216 2.88 -6.87 -10.79
C LEU A 216 3.40 -7.96 -9.85
N GLU A 217 2.90 -9.19 -9.99
CA GLU A 217 3.32 -10.34 -9.20
C GLU A 217 4.82 -10.65 -9.37
N GLU A 218 5.33 -10.64 -10.60
CA GLU A 218 6.76 -10.92 -10.88
C GLU A 218 7.68 -9.77 -10.45
N SER A 219 7.23 -8.51 -10.59
CA SER A 219 8.04 -7.32 -10.25
C SER A 219 8.13 -7.08 -8.74
N ASN A 220 7.08 -7.38 -7.97
CA ASN A 220 7.01 -7.12 -6.54
C ASN A 220 8.19 -7.69 -5.71
N PRO A 221 8.57 -8.98 -5.83
CA PRO A 221 9.72 -9.51 -5.09
C PRO A 221 11.04 -8.88 -5.51
N ILE A 222 11.19 -8.52 -6.79
CA ILE A 222 12.40 -7.84 -7.31
C ILE A 222 12.53 -6.45 -6.69
N LEU A 223 11.44 -5.70 -6.62
CA LEU A 223 11.42 -4.36 -6.00
C LEU A 223 11.71 -4.42 -4.50
N SER A 224 11.13 -5.40 -3.80
CA SER A 224 11.45 -5.65 -2.39
C SER A 224 12.95 -5.89 -2.20
N MET A 225 13.56 -6.72 -3.06
CA MET A 225 15.00 -6.97 -3.01
C MET A 225 15.82 -5.69 -3.26
N ILE A 226 15.41 -4.83 -4.21
CA ILE A 226 16.09 -3.55 -4.45
C ILE A 226 16.03 -2.67 -3.19
N THR A 227 14.84 -2.51 -2.59
CA THR A 227 14.66 -1.73 -1.37
C THR A 227 15.49 -2.27 -0.22
N ASP A 228 15.50 -3.58 0.00
CA ASP A 228 16.26 -4.22 1.07
C ASP A 228 17.77 -4.00 0.87
N CYS A 229 18.26 -4.15 -0.37
CA CYS A 229 19.66 -3.89 -0.70
C CYS A 229 20.03 -2.41 -0.46
N MET A 230 19.18 -1.47 -0.86
CA MET A 230 19.40 -0.03 -0.61
C MET A 230 19.44 0.28 0.89
N THR A 231 18.56 -0.35 1.68
CA THR A 231 18.52 -0.22 3.14
C THR A 231 19.83 -0.68 3.76
N ALA A 232 20.24 -1.89 3.40
CA ALA A 232 21.41 -2.54 3.98
C ALA A 232 22.71 -1.86 3.55
N GLU A 233 22.80 -1.41 2.29
CA GLU A 233 23.89 -0.59 1.77
C GLU A 233 24.03 0.72 2.56
N GLY A 234 22.92 1.42 2.80
CA GLY A 234 22.90 2.65 3.61
C GLY A 234 23.36 2.39 5.05
N ALA A 235 22.83 1.34 5.71
CA ALA A 235 23.21 0.99 7.07
C ALA A 235 24.69 0.54 7.19
N ALA A 236 25.24 -0.12 6.16
CA ALA A 236 26.65 -0.48 6.11
C ALA A 236 27.55 0.76 5.91
N THR A 237 27.13 1.68 5.04
CA THR A 237 27.84 2.93 4.77
C THR A 237 27.87 3.81 6.02
N ASP A 238 26.73 4.03 6.67
CA ASP A 238 26.61 4.80 7.92
C ASP A 238 27.48 4.19 9.04
N GLY A 239 27.66 2.87 9.03
CA GLY A 239 28.48 2.14 10.00
C GLY A 239 29.95 1.96 9.61
N GLY A 240 30.42 2.56 8.52
CA GLY A 240 31.81 2.44 8.04
C GLY A 240 32.19 1.04 7.52
N ARG A 241 31.22 0.15 7.26
CA ARG A 241 31.43 -1.23 6.80
C ARG A 241 31.52 -1.28 5.27
N VAL A 242 32.64 -0.80 4.74
CA VAL A 242 32.84 -0.57 3.29
C VAL A 242 32.61 -1.81 2.43
N GLU A 243 33.17 -2.97 2.81
CA GLU A 243 33.04 -4.19 2.01
C GLU A 243 31.61 -4.76 2.02
N GLU A 244 30.90 -4.59 3.14
CA GLU A 244 29.49 -4.96 3.22
C GLU A 244 28.62 -4.05 2.34
N ALA A 245 28.88 -2.73 2.36
CA ALA A 245 28.19 -1.77 1.49
C ALA A 245 28.39 -2.10 0.00
N LYS A 246 29.62 -2.46 -0.41
CA LYS A 246 29.90 -2.91 -1.79
C LYS A 246 29.13 -4.17 -2.16
N ALA A 247 29.06 -5.15 -1.25
CA ALA A 247 28.33 -6.39 -1.50
C ALA A 247 26.82 -6.13 -1.69
N TRP A 248 26.22 -5.23 -0.90
CA TRP A 248 24.83 -4.81 -1.06
C TRP A 248 24.60 -4.01 -2.35
N ALA A 249 25.52 -3.12 -2.71
CA ALA A 249 25.46 -2.38 -3.96
C ALA A 249 25.47 -3.32 -5.19
N LEU A 250 26.29 -4.39 -5.17
CA LEU A 250 26.31 -5.38 -6.25
C LEU A 250 25.00 -6.15 -6.36
N LYS A 251 24.42 -6.59 -5.23
CA LYS A 251 23.10 -7.23 -5.19
C LYS A 251 22.01 -6.30 -5.72
N LYS A 252 22.04 -5.02 -5.34
CA LYS A 252 21.13 -3.98 -5.86
C LYS A 252 21.22 -3.88 -7.39
N VAL A 253 22.43 -3.86 -7.96
CA VAL A 253 22.63 -3.82 -9.42
C VAL A 253 22.02 -5.06 -10.09
N SER A 254 22.26 -6.25 -9.53
CA SER A 254 21.66 -7.49 -10.05
C SER A 254 20.12 -7.45 -10.03
N ALA A 255 19.52 -6.94 -8.95
CA ALA A 255 18.07 -6.84 -8.83
C ALA A 255 17.49 -5.81 -9.82
N ASN A 256 18.16 -4.67 -10.05
CA ASN A 256 17.77 -3.71 -11.08
C ASN A 256 17.83 -4.32 -12.49
N GLN A 257 18.84 -5.14 -12.77
CA GLN A 257 18.92 -5.85 -14.05
C GLN A 257 17.79 -6.86 -14.21
N ALA A 258 17.42 -7.60 -13.15
CA ALA A 258 16.27 -8.50 -13.16
C ALA A 258 14.96 -7.74 -13.44
N LEU A 259 14.78 -6.57 -12.82
CA LEU A 259 13.60 -5.72 -13.06
C LEU A 259 13.51 -5.27 -14.52
N LYS A 260 14.64 -4.92 -15.13
CA LYS A 260 14.71 -4.55 -16.54
C LYS A 260 14.28 -5.72 -17.45
N VAL A 261 14.73 -6.94 -17.17
CA VAL A 261 14.33 -8.13 -17.94
C VAL A 261 12.84 -8.40 -17.79
N CYS A 262 12.30 -8.33 -16.57
CA CYS A 262 10.87 -8.44 -16.30
C CYS A 262 10.08 -7.40 -17.11
N SER A 263 10.46 -6.12 -17.04
CA SER A 263 9.80 -5.06 -17.81
C SER A 263 9.83 -5.31 -19.32
N MET A 264 10.96 -5.78 -19.87
CA MET A 264 11.06 -6.12 -21.29
C MET A 264 10.12 -7.25 -21.70
N LYS A 265 10.00 -8.30 -20.87
CA LYS A 265 9.10 -9.44 -21.10
C LYS A 265 7.65 -8.97 -21.25
N TYR A 266 7.15 -8.20 -20.28
CA TYR A 266 5.75 -7.77 -20.27
C TYR A 266 5.45 -6.68 -21.31
N ASN A 267 6.41 -5.80 -21.61
CA ASN A 267 6.28 -4.87 -22.74
C ASN A 267 6.11 -5.62 -24.07
N ALA A 268 6.89 -6.69 -24.31
CA ALA A 268 6.76 -7.49 -25.52
C ALA A 268 5.38 -8.19 -25.61
N MET A 269 4.87 -8.70 -24.49
CA MET A 269 3.52 -9.29 -24.42
C MET A 269 2.41 -8.27 -24.72
N MET A 270 2.52 -7.05 -24.18
CA MET A 270 1.56 -5.98 -24.46
C MET A 270 1.59 -5.52 -25.92
N VAL A 271 2.77 -5.43 -26.54
CA VAL A 271 2.90 -5.10 -27.97
C VAL A 271 2.27 -6.19 -28.83
N ALA A 272 2.57 -7.46 -28.56
CA ALA A 272 1.97 -8.57 -29.29
C ALA A 272 0.44 -8.57 -29.19
N LEU A 273 -0.10 -8.27 -28.00
CA LEU A 273 -1.54 -8.17 -27.79
C LEU A 273 -2.18 -7.01 -28.58
N GLN A 274 -1.47 -5.88 -28.73
CA GLN A 274 -1.94 -4.75 -29.53
C GLN A 274 -1.90 -5.05 -31.04
N ASP A 275 -0.89 -5.80 -31.49
CA ASP A 275 -0.77 -6.19 -32.89
C ASP A 275 -1.80 -7.26 -33.30
N GLU A 276 -2.22 -8.13 -32.38
CA GLU A 276 -3.31 -9.10 -32.59
C GLU A 276 -4.70 -8.44 -32.73
N ASP A 277 -4.88 -7.21 -32.22
CA ASP A 277 -6.16 -6.50 -32.26
C ASP A 277 -6.35 -5.65 -33.54
N ARG A 278 -5.25 -5.30 -34.22
CA ARG A 278 -5.23 -4.55 -35.49
C ARG A 278 -5.65 -5.40 -36.69
#